data_AF-A0A357ZFW5-F1
#
_entry.id   AF-A0A357ZFW5-F1
#
_cell.length_a   1.000
_cell.length_b   1.000
_cell.length_c   1.000
_cell.angle_alpha   90.00
_cell.angle_beta   90.00
_cell.angle_gamma   90.00
#
_symmetry.space_group_name_H-M   'P 1'
#
loop_
_entity.id
_entity.type
_entity.pdbx_description
1 polymer ?
#
loop_
_entity_poly.entity_id
_entity_poly.type
_entity_poly.pdbx_seq_one_letter_code
_entity_poly.pdbx_strand_id
1 'polypeptide(L)'
;VSLSRISWAWSAPAVFALLLSITYLSAVTPEKTSAARKALVWLGSLTLIPSAFVVCLWLNRCRWYQPETPFSEPYATIFLLAAYLLPLFLSLWLRGKRAWVNAIATVWVFVLTVALFSASGKLSWPLFFILTLGAVGLIQWGLFEGRPAMVNLGLAGFALDVLWFYFSNVFDKMGRSLSLIGLGILFLVGGWLLEKTRRRLMTKMNGGQP
;
A
#
# COMPACT_ATOMS: atom_id res chain seq x y z
N VAL A 1 -24.31 10.70 20.14
CA VAL A 1 -23.47 10.74 18.91
C VAL A 1 -22.91 9.33 18.66
N SER A 2 -23.71 8.45 18.08
CA SER A 2 -23.38 7.02 17.85
C SER A 2 -23.18 6.75 16.35
N LEU A 3 -22.27 7.48 15.71
CA LEU A 3 -22.03 7.40 14.26
C LEU A 3 -20.72 6.66 13.89
N SER A 4 -20.05 5.95 14.81
CA SER A 4 -18.62 5.67 14.63
C SER A 4 -18.14 4.22 14.61
N ARG A 5 -18.98 3.18 14.77
CA ARG A 5 -18.49 1.77 14.80
C ARG A 5 -18.94 0.92 13.61
N ILE A 6 -20.17 1.11 13.15
CA ILE A 6 -20.83 0.33 12.07
C ILE A 6 -20.11 0.47 10.71
N SER A 7 -19.53 1.63 10.40
CA SER A 7 -18.87 1.85 9.10
C SER A 7 -17.50 1.17 8.94
N TRP A 8 -16.82 0.82 10.04
CA TRP A 8 -15.44 0.29 9.99
C TRP A 8 -15.39 -1.17 9.59
N ALA A 9 -16.40 -1.96 9.92
CA ALA A 9 -16.45 -3.38 9.57
C ALA A 9 -16.37 -3.62 8.06
N TRP A 10 -16.96 -2.71 7.27
CA TRP A 10 -16.91 -2.75 5.81
C TRP A 10 -15.51 -2.53 5.24
N SER A 11 -14.58 -1.94 5.99
CA SER A 11 -13.18 -1.82 5.56
C SER A 11 -12.42 -3.14 5.65
N ALA A 12 -12.89 -4.10 6.47
CA ALA A 12 -12.18 -5.31 6.82
C ALA A 12 -11.73 -6.15 5.61
N PRO A 13 -12.56 -6.39 4.57
CA PRO A 13 -12.14 -7.19 3.41
C PRO A 13 -11.02 -6.53 2.61
N ALA A 14 -11.10 -5.22 2.38
CA ALA A 14 -10.10 -4.47 1.62
C ALA A 14 -8.77 -4.39 2.39
N VAL A 15 -8.84 -4.10 3.69
CA VAL A 15 -7.69 -4.08 4.60
C VAL A 15 -7.02 -5.46 4.68
N PHE A 16 -7.81 -6.52 4.84
CA PHE A 16 -7.32 -7.89 4.87
C PHE A 16 -6.59 -8.24 3.57
N ALA A 17 -7.15 -7.90 2.42
CA ALA A 17 -6.53 -8.15 1.12
C ALA A 17 -5.18 -7.47 0.98
N LEU A 18 -5.07 -6.20 1.39
CA LEU A 18 -3.81 -5.44 1.36
C LEU A 18 -2.76 -6.05 2.29
N LEU A 19 -3.13 -6.35 3.54
CA LEU A 19 -2.21 -6.95 4.51
C LEU A 19 -1.79 -8.36 4.11
N LEU A 20 -2.70 -9.15 3.55
CA LEU A 20 -2.39 -10.47 3.03
C LEU A 20 -1.43 -10.39 1.86
N SER A 21 -1.62 -9.41 0.96
CA SER A 21 -0.70 -9.15 -0.15
C SER A 21 0.72 -8.83 0.34
N ILE A 22 0.84 -7.97 1.37
CA ILE A 22 2.11 -7.65 2.03
C ILE A 22 2.72 -8.90 2.69
N THR A 23 1.91 -9.70 3.37
CA THR A 23 2.36 -10.96 4.00
C THR A 23 2.87 -11.96 2.95
N TYR A 24 2.20 -12.09 1.81
CA TYR A 24 2.64 -12.94 0.70
C TYR A 24 3.92 -12.44 0.03
N LEU A 25 4.05 -11.12 -0.16
CA LEU A 25 5.27 -10.48 -0.65
C LEU A 25 6.48 -10.81 0.26
N SER A 26 6.23 -10.94 1.56
CA SER A 26 7.21 -11.25 2.60
C SER A 26 7.55 -12.75 2.75
N ALA A 27 6.87 -13.64 2.03
CA ALA A 27 6.89 -15.08 2.32
C ALA A 27 8.25 -15.78 2.06
N VAL A 28 9.08 -15.25 1.17
CA VAL A 28 10.43 -15.77 0.91
C VAL A 28 11.42 -15.11 1.87
N THR A 29 12.19 -15.94 2.59
CA THR A 29 13.34 -15.50 3.37
C THR A 29 14.61 -16.15 2.81
N PRO A 30 15.80 -15.55 3.01
CA PRO A 30 17.07 -16.11 2.53
C PRO A 30 17.33 -17.57 2.96
N GLU A 31 16.81 -17.95 4.12
CA GLU A 31 16.97 -19.29 4.71
C GLU A 31 15.97 -20.33 4.18
N LYS A 32 14.85 -19.92 3.59
CA LYS A 32 13.74 -20.82 3.20
C LYS A 32 13.17 -20.45 1.84
N THR A 33 13.73 -21.02 0.78
CA THR A 33 13.28 -20.83 -0.60
C THR A 33 12.58 -22.09 -1.14
N SER A 34 11.25 -22.16 -1.01
CA SER A 34 10.43 -23.23 -1.64
C SER A 34 9.63 -22.69 -2.83
N ALA A 35 9.23 -23.57 -3.76
CA ALA A 35 8.43 -23.19 -4.92
C ALA A 35 7.10 -22.52 -4.52
N ALA A 36 6.44 -23.07 -3.48
CA ALA A 36 5.22 -22.49 -2.91
C ALA A 36 5.43 -21.06 -2.40
N ARG A 37 6.54 -20.77 -1.70
CA ARG A 37 6.84 -19.41 -1.21
C ARG A 37 7.13 -18.44 -2.35
N LYS A 38 7.78 -18.89 -3.42
CA LYS A 38 7.98 -18.09 -4.64
C LYS A 38 6.64 -17.74 -5.30
N ALA A 39 5.71 -18.70 -5.37
CA ALA A 39 4.36 -18.45 -5.88
C ALA A 39 3.59 -17.43 -5.02
N LEU A 40 3.69 -17.52 -3.68
CA LEU A 40 3.12 -16.52 -2.78
C LEU A 40 3.70 -15.13 -3.04
N VAL A 41 5.02 -15.00 -3.18
CA VAL A 41 5.64 -13.70 -3.49
C VAL A 41 5.12 -13.11 -4.80
N TRP A 42 4.94 -13.95 -5.83
CA TRP A 42 4.35 -13.51 -7.11
C TRP A 42 2.91 -13.03 -6.94
N LEU A 43 2.09 -13.80 -6.21
CA LEU A 43 0.72 -13.40 -5.90
C LEU A 43 0.67 -12.09 -5.12
N GLY A 44 1.49 -11.93 -4.08
CA GLY A 44 1.61 -10.70 -3.32
C GLY A 44 2.03 -9.51 -4.20
N SER A 45 3.08 -9.70 -5.02
CA SER A 45 3.57 -8.67 -5.93
C SER A 45 2.50 -8.18 -6.90
N LEU A 46 1.74 -9.10 -7.50
CA LEU A 46 0.70 -8.78 -8.47
C LEU A 46 -0.52 -8.11 -7.83
N THR A 47 -0.87 -8.51 -6.61
CA THR A 47 -2.08 -8.04 -5.90
C THR A 47 -1.87 -6.79 -5.08
N LEU A 48 -0.62 -6.38 -4.83
CA LEU A 48 -0.31 -5.27 -3.92
C LEU A 48 -0.89 -3.93 -4.39
N ILE A 49 -0.64 -3.57 -5.64
CA ILE A 49 -1.14 -2.31 -6.21
C ILE A 49 -2.68 -2.33 -6.34
N PRO A 50 -3.31 -3.39 -6.90
CA PRO A 50 -4.77 -3.49 -6.92
C PRO A 50 -5.41 -3.44 -5.54
N SER A 51 -4.86 -4.11 -4.53
CA SER A 51 -5.42 -4.10 -3.18
C SER A 51 -5.29 -2.73 -2.50
N ALA A 52 -4.17 -2.03 -2.66
CA ALA A 52 -4.02 -0.65 -2.18
C ALA A 52 -5.05 0.29 -2.84
N PHE A 53 -5.29 0.11 -4.14
CA PHE A 53 -6.29 0.86 -4.89
C PHE A 53 -7.72 0.57 -4.39
N VAL A 54 -8.04 -0.71 -4.19
CA VAL A 54 -9.32 -1.13 -3.62
C VAL A 54 -9.51 -0.54 -2.23
N VAL A 55 -8.50 -0.53 -1.35
CA VAL A 55 -8.60 0.14 -0.04
C VAL A 55 -8.97 1.60 -0.21
N CYS A 56 -8.28 2.35 -1.06
CA CYS A 56 -8.55 3.78 -1.25
C CYS A 56 -9.96 4.04 -1.78
N LEU A 57 -10.41 3.30 -2.79
CA LEU A 57 -11.72 3.50 -3.40
C LEU A 57 -12.87 2.94 -2.55
N TRP A 58 -12.70 1.74 -2.00
CA TRP A 58 -13.73 1.05 -1.22
C TRP A 58 -14.02 1.81 0.07
N LEU A 59 -13.00 2.20 0.82
CA LEU A 59 -13.21 2.94 2.07
C LEU A 59 -13.82 4.31 1.80
N ASN A 60 -13.43 4.98 0.71
CA ASN A 60 -14.05 6.24 0.30
C ASN A 60 -15.55 6.04 0.01
N ARG A 61 -15.91 4.95 -0.68
CA ARG A 61 -17.31 4.59 -0.98
C ARG A 61 -18.10 4.21 0.28
N CYS A 62 -17.55 3.37 1.17
CA CYS A 62 -18.20 2.97 2.42
C CYS A 62 -18.49 4.17 3.32
N ARG A 63 -17.59 5.15 3.35
CA ARG A 63 -17.79 6.41 4.07
C ARG A 63 -18.95 7.23 3.49
N TRP A 64 -19.09 7.28 2.17
CA TRP A 64 -20.15 8.03 1.49
C TRP A 64 -21.53 7.37 1.63
N TYR A 65 -21.59 6.05 1.44
CA TYR A 65 -22.85 5.31 1.40
C TYR A 65 -23.35 4.88 2.79
N GLN A 66 -22.46 4.83 3.80
CA GLN A 66 -22.75 4.36 5.16
C GLN A 66 -23.67 3.12 5.20
N PRO A 67 -23.28 2.02 4.54
CA PRO A 67 -24.13 0.83 4.48
C PRO A 67 -24.41 0.30 5.88
N GLU A 68 -25.67 -0.01 6.17
CA GLU A 68 -26.05 -0.69 7.40
C GLU A 68 -25.30 -2.03 7.49
N THR A 69 -24.71 -2.33 8.65
CA THR A 69 -24.04 -3.61 8.83
C THR A 69 -25.09 -4.72 9.00
N PRO A 70 -25.01 -5.81 8.24
CA PRO A 70 -25.90 -6.95 8.42
C PRO A 70 -25.59 -7.76 9.70
N PHE A 71 -24.54 -7.38 10.44
CA PHE A 71 -24.06 -8.08 11.63
C PHE A 71 -24.25 -7.23 12.88
N SER A 72 -24.42 -7.89 14.03
CA SER A 72 -24.40 -7.20 15.31
C SER A 72 -22.98 -6.69 15.64
N GLU A 73 -22.93 -5.60 16.42
CA GLU A 73 -21.71 -4.91 16.88
C GLU A 73 -20.53 -5.82 17.31
N PRO A 74 -20.73 -6.88 18.12
CA PRO A 74 -19.61 -7.74 18.52
C PRO A 74 -18.99 -8.50 17.34
N TYR A 75 -19.80 -9.01 16.40
CA TYR A 75 -19.28 -9.72 15.24
C TYR A 75 -18.53 -8.78 14.29
N ALA A 76 -19.03 -7.56 14.07
CA ALA A 76 -18.34 -6.53 13.30
C ALA A 76 -16.92 -6.24 13.82
N THR A 77 -16.76 -6.16 15.14
CA THR A 77 -15.46 -5.95 15.79
C THR A 77 -14.54 -7.16 15.61
N ILE A 78 -15.07 -8.39 15.76
CA ILE A 78 -14.31 -9.62 15.55
C ILE A 78 -13.82 -9.71 14.10
N PHE A 79 -14.65 -9.38 13.12
CA PHE A 79 -14.27 -9.38 11.70
C PHE A 79 -13.14 -8.39 11.41
N LEU A 80 -13.22 -7.18 11.98
CA LEU A 80 -12.17 -6.19 11.82
C LEU A 80 -10.86 -6.66 12.48
N LEU A 81 -10.91 -7.17 13.71
CA LEU A 81 -9.73 -7.71 14.38
C LEU A 81 -9.12 -8.87 13.60
N ALA A 82 -9.94 -9.79 13.09
CA ALA A 82 -9.49 -10.89 12.25
C ALA A 82 -8.79 -10.40 10.97
N ALA A 83 -9.28 -9.32 10.34
CA ALA A 83 -8.67 -8.75 9.14
C ALA A 83 -7.22 -8.25 9.37
N TYR A 84 -6.92 -7.73 10.57
CA TYR A 84 -5.56 -7.30 10.92
C TYR A 84 -4.70 -8.45 11.50
N LEU A 85 -5.28 -9.26 12.37
CA LEU A 85 -4.55 -10.27 13.13
C LEU A 85 -4.22 -11.52 12.32
N LEU A 86 -5.10 -11.97 11.41
CA LEU A 86 -4.85 -13.18 10.61
C LEU A 86 -3.63 -13.03 9.68
N PRO A 87 -3.48 -11.96 8.88
CA PRO A 87 -2.29 -11.78 8.06
C PRO A 87 -1.01 -11.62 8.89
N LEU A 88 -1.12 -11.01 10.08
CA LEU A 88 0.01 -10.81 10.99
C LEU A 88 0.44 -12.13 11.64
N PHE A 89 -0.50 -12.95 12.10
CA PHE A 89 -0.23 -14.30 12.58
C PHE A 89 0.38 -15.18 11.49
N LEU A 90 -0.16 -15.11 10.27
CA LEU A 90 0.40 -15.81 9.12
C LEU A 90 1.83 -15.35 8.83
N SER A 91 2.14 -14.05 8.99
CA SER A 91 3.51 -13.55 8.82
C SER A 91 4.48 -14.06 9.88
N LEU A 92 4.02 -14.20 11.13
CA LEU A 92 4.81 -14.81 12.21
C LEU A 92 5.11 -16.28 11.91
N TRP A 93 4.14 -17.02 11.38
CA TRP A 93 4.35 -18.41 10.98
C TRP A 93 5.32 -18.53 9.78
N LEU A 94 5.23 -17.63 8.80
CA LEU A 94 6.08 -17.67 7.60
C LEU A 94 7.51 -17.18 7.84
N ARG A 95 7.70 -16.11 8.64
CA ARG A 95 8.99 -15.39 8.82
C ARG A 95 9.57 -15.45 10.23
N GLY A 96 8.83 -15.93 11.23
CA GLY A 96 9.27 -15.96 12.62
C GLY A 96 9.66 -14.57 13.14
N LYS A 97 10.87 -14.46 13.70
CA LYS A 97 11.39 -13.22 14.32
C LYS A 97 11.51 -12.03 13.35
N ARG A 98 11.53 -12.25 12.02
CA ARG A 98 11.59 -11.16 11.01
C ARG A 98 10.21 -10.59 10.64
N ALA A 99 9.14 -11.05 11.27
CA ALA A 99 7.78 -10.55 11.03
C ALA A 99 7.54 -9.11 11.53
N TRP A 100 8.48 -8.50 12.28
CA TRP A 100 8.36 -7.12 12.77
C TRP A 100 8.11 -6.11 11.63
N VAL A 101 8.64 -6.37 10.43
CA VAL A 101 8.38 -5.52 9.25
C VAL A 101 6.91 -5.56 8.85
N ASN A 102 6.26 -6.73 8.95
CA ASN A 102 4.83 -6.87 8.69
C ASN A 102 4.01 -6.20 9.79
N ALA A 103 4.48 -6.18 11.05
CA ALA A 103 3.84 -5.42 12.11
C ALA A 103 3.86 -3.91 11.84
N ILE A 104 4.97 -3.37 11.35
CA ILE A 104 5.06 -1.97 10.90
C ILE A 104 4.10 -1.72 9.73
N ALA A 105 4.03 -2.63 8.76
CA ALA A 105 3.10 -2.52 7.65
C ALA A 105 1.64 -2.54 8.14
N THR A 106 1.30 -3.36 9.13
CA THR A 106 -0.01 -3.39 9.79
C THR A 106 -0.35 -2.05 10.43
N VAL A 107 0.60 -1.45 11.16
CA VAL A 107 0.43 -0.11 11.74
C VAL A 107 0.20 0.93 10.64
N TRP A 108 0.97 0.88 9.56
CA TRP A 108 0.78 1.78 8.42
C TRP A 108 -0.61 1.63 7.77
N VAL A 109 -1.07 0.41 7.51
CA VAL A 109 -2.42 0.16 6.95
C VAL A 109 -3.52 0.66 7.91
N PHE A 110 -3.32 0.49 9.21
CA PHE A 110 -4.25 1.02 10.21
C PHE A 110 -4.31 2.56 10.16
N VAL A 111 -3.15 3.23 10.14
CA VAL A 111 -3.08 4.70 10.00
C VAL A 111 -3.73 5.17 8.70
N LEU A 112 -3.47 4.48 7.58
CA LEU A 112 -4.11 4.77 6.29
C LEU A 112 -5.63 4.64 6.38
N THR A 113 -6.13 3.57 7.01
CA THR A 113 -7.57 3.33 7.20
C THR A 113 -8.19 4.46 8.02
N VAL A 114 -7.59 4.82 9.15
CA VAL A 114 -8.07 5.91 10.00
C VAL A 114 -8.08 7.24 9.26
N ALA A 115 -7.03 7.54 8.50
CA ALA A 115 -6.94 8.76 7.71
C ALA A 115 -8.02 8.82 6.62
N LEU A 116 -8.31 7.69 5.95
CA LEU A 116 -9.35 7.61 4.91
C LEU A 116 -10.76 7.83 5.49
N PHE A 117 -11.04 7.30 6.67
CA PHE A 117 -12.32 7.57 7.37
C PHE A 117 -12.44 9.01 7.86
N SER A 118 -11.32 9.61 8.28
CA SER A 118 -11.28 10.99 8.80
C SER A 118 -11.28 12.06 7.71
N ALA A 119 -10.97 11.70 6.47
CA ALA A 119 -10.93 12.65 5.36
C ALA A 119 -12.33 13.19 5.02
N SER A 120 -12.41 14.47 4.66
CA SER A 120 -13.66 15.22 4.46
C SER A 120 -14.30 15.09 3.07
N GLY A 121 -13.88 14.15 2.22
CA GLY A 121 -14.47 13.96 0.89
C GLY A 121 -13.45 13.79 -0.20
N LYS A 122 -12.44 14.66 -0.18
CA LYS A 122 -11.37 14.74 -1.16
C LYS A 122 -10.16 13.98 -0.66
N LEU A 123 -9.45 13.30 -1.57
CA LEU A 123 -8.10 12.82 -1.28
C LEU A 123 -7.23 14.05 -0.99
N SER A 124 -6.98 14.30 0.30
CA SER A 124 -6.23 15.45 0.78
C SER A 124 -4.74 15.15 0.75
N TRP A 125 -3.91 16.20 0.72
CA TRP A 125 -2.45 16.06 0.72
C TRP A 125 -1.89 15.16 1.86
N PRO A 126 -2.46 15.07 3.08
CA PRO A 126 -1.98 14.16 4.11
C PRO A 126 -2.18 12.67 3.75
N LEU A 127 -3.24 12.33 3.00
CA LEU A 127 -3.45 10.96 2.55
C LEU A 127 -2.38 10.52 1.55
N PHE A 128 -2.06 11.39 0.58
CA PHE A 128 -0.96 11.14 -0.34
C PHE A 128 0.37 11.02 0.39
N PHE A 129 0.60 11.83 1.43
CA PHE A 129 1.79 11.69 2.25
C PHE A 129 1.88 10.30 2.91
N ILE A 130 0.77 9.78 3.46
CA ILE A 130 0.72 8.43 4.04
C ILE A 130 0.97 7.34 2.98
N LEU A 131 0.40 7.49 1.77
CA LEU A 131 0.61 6.55 0.66
C LEU A 131 2.06 6.57 0.19
N THR A 132 2.64 7.76 0.02
CA THR A 132 4.07 7.96 -0.27
C THR A 132 4.94 7.29 0.79
N LEU A 133 4.62 7.43 2.08
CA LEU A 133 5.36 6.73 3.15
C LEU A 133 5.29 5.20 3.00
N GLY A 134 4.15 4.66 2.57
CA GLY A 134 4.01 3.23 2.26
C GLY A 134 4.91 2.80 1.10
N ALA A 135 4.94 3.58 0.02
CA ALA A 135 5.80 3.33 -1.14
C ALA A 135 7.29 3.42 -0.79
N VAL A 136 7.71 4.44 -0.04
CA VAL A 136 9.08 4.60 0.45
C VAL A 136 9.46 3.47 1.40
N GLY A 137 8.56 3.07 2.31
CA GLY A 137 8.76 1.93 3.19
C GLY A 137 9.00 0.63 2.41
N LEU A 138 8.25 0.42 1.32
CA LEU A 138 8.42 -0.74 0.44
C LEU A 138 9.76 -0.71 -0.31
N ILE A 139 10.19 0.45 -0.80
CA ILE A 139 11.51 0.64 -1.41
C ILE A 139 12.60 0.31 -0.40
N GLN A 140 12.54 0.91 0.79
CA GLN A 140 13.53 0.73 1.84
C GLN A 140 13.61 -0.73 2.29
N TRP A 141 12.47 -1.39 2.44
CA TRP A 141 12.40 -2.82 2.77
C TRP A 141 13.00 -3.69 1.65
N GLY A 142 12.68 -3.39 0.39
CA GLY A 142 13.29 -4.06 -0.77
C GLY A 142 14.81 -3.91 -0.83
N LEU A 143 15.34 -2.74 -0.45
CA LEU A 143 16.78 -2.50 -0.35
C LEU A 143 17.42 -3.30 0.79
N PHE A 144 16.80 -3.34 1.96
CA PHE A 144 17.29 -4.14 3.09
C PHE A 144 17.31 -5.64 2.81
N GLU A 145 16.35 -6.16 2.04
CA GLU A 145 16.32 -7.57 1.63
C GLU A 145 17.08 -7.87 0.33
N GLY A 146 17.64 -6.86 -0.35
CA GLY A 146 18.31 -7.03 -1.64
C GLY A 146 17.38 -7.52 -2.76
N ARG A 147 16.08 -7.19 -2.70
CA ARG A 147 15.06 -7.68 -3.63
C ARG A 147 14.66 -6.60 -4.63
N PRO A 148 15.20 -6.60 -5.86
CA PRO A 148 14.94 -5.52 -6.82
C PRO A 148 13.47 -5.47 -7.25
N ALA A 149 12.75 -6.60 -7.20
CA ALA A 149 11.32 -6.65 -7.46
C ALA A 149 10.51 -5.77 -6.48
N MET A 150 10.84 -5.80 -5.18
CA MET A 150 10.16 -4.98 -4.17
C MET A 150 10.46 -3.49 -4.36
N VAL A 151 11.72 -3.17 -4.69
CA VAL A 151 12.13 -1.78 -5.01
C VAL A 151 11.34 -1.25 -6.21
N ASN A 152 11.24 -2.04 -7.28
CA ASN A 152 10.47 -1.64 -8.48
C ASN A 152 8.98 -1.48 -8.17
N LEU A 153 8.39 -2.33 -7.33
CA LEU A 153 7.00 -2.22 -6.91
C LEU A 153 6.76 -0.94 -6.09
N GLY A 154 7.65 -0.61 -5.16
CA GLY A 154 7.56 0.63 -4.39
C GLY A 154 7.73 1.88 -5.28
N LEU A 155 8.63 1.82 -6.24
CA LEU A 155 8.82 2.88 -7.23
C LEU A 155 7.58 3.07 -8.12
N ALA A 156 6.95 1.98 -8.55
CA ALA A 156 5.70 2.01 -9.31
C ALA A 156 4.54 2.57 -8.47
N GLY A 157 4.41 2.14 -7.21
CA GLY A 157 3.42 2.68 -6.27
C GLY A 157 3.60 4.18 -6.05
N PHE A 158 4.83 4.64 -5.85
CA PHE A 158 5.15 6.06 -5.73
C PHE A 158 4.79 6.85 -7.00
N ALA A 159 5.12 6.33 -8.19
CA ALA A 159 4.77 6.97 -9.44
C ALA A 159 3.25 7.12 -9.62
N LEU A 160 2.48 6.07 -9.27
CA LEU A 160 1.03 6.10 -9.29
C LEU A 160 0.45 7.10 -8.28
N ASP A 161 1.02 7.18 -7.08
CA ASP A 161 0.62 8.13 -6.03
C ASP A 161 0.79 9.59 -6.50
N VAL A 162 1.96 9.90 -7.08
CA VAL A 162 2.24 11.22 -7.68
C VAL A 162 1.29 11.53 -8.84
N LEU A 163 1.02 10.56 -9.70
CA LEU A 163 0.09 10.73 -10.82
C LEU A 163 -1.33 11.02 -10.32
N TRP A 164 -1.80 10.27 -9.32
CA TRP A 164 -3.12 10.45 -8.74
C TRP A 164 -3.24 11.78 -8.00
N PHE A 165 -2.18 12.21 -7.30
CA PHE A 165 -2.08 13.53 -6.68
C PHE A 165 -2.21 14.65 -7.72
N TYR A 166 -1.49 14.52 -8.84
CA TYR A 166 -1.55 15.49 -9.93
C TYR A 166 -2.98 15.66 -10.43
N PHE A 167 -3.66 14.56 -10.77
CA PHE A 167 -5.05 14.62 -11.24
C PHE A 167 -6.03 15.13 -10.18
N SER A 168 -5.84 14.77 -8.91
CA SER A 168 -6.79 15.12 -7.84
C SER A 168 -6.64 16.54 -7.29
N ASN A 169 -5.43 17.13 -7.35
CA ASN A 169 -5.14 18.39 -6.66
C ASN A 169 -4.57 19.49 -7.56
N VAL A 170 -3.93 19.13 -8.67
CA VAL A 170 -3.22 20.06 -9.55
C VAL A 170 -4.00 20.29 -10.84
N PHE A 171 -4.49 19.22 -11.47
CA PHE A 171 -5.26 19.29 -12.71
C PHE A 171 -6.51 20.15 -12.57
N ASP A 172 -7.28 19.96 -11.49
CA ASP A 172 -8.50 20.74 -11.21
C ASP A 172 -8.25 22.25 -11.02
N LYS A 173 -7.01 22.65 -10.76
CA LYS A 173 -6.62 24.05 -10.50
C LYS A 173 -6.02 24.74 -11.72
N MET A 174 -5.74 24.02 -12.81
CA MET A 174 -5.06 24.55 -13.99
C MET A 174 -5.96 24.51 -15.23
N GLY A 175 -5.78 25.46 -16.15
CA GLY A 175 -6.45 25.41 -17.46
C GLY A 175 -6.08 24.15 -18.24
N ARG A 176 -7.01 23.66 -19.08
CA ARG A 176 -6.88 22.37 -19.81
C ARG A 176 -5.57 22.19 -20.59
N SER A 177 -5.04 23.25 -21.20
CA SER A 177 -3.77 23.21 -21.96
C SER A 177 -2.56 23.14 -21.04
N LEU A 178 -2.54 23.95 -19.97
CA LEU A 178 -1.48 23.97 -18.98
C LEU A 178 -1.37 22.63 -18.23
N SER A 179 -2.51 21.97 -17.98
CA SER A 179 -2.54 20.67 -17.34
C SER A 179 -2.04 19.51 -18.20
N LEU A 180 -2.17 19.59 -19.53
CA LEU A 180 -1.55 18.61 -20.43
C LEU A 180 -0.04 18.82 -20.55
N ILE A 181 0.42 20.08 -20.58
CA ILE A 181 1.86 20.42 -20.57
C ILE A 181 2.49 19.96 -19.26
N GLY A 182 1.86 20.27 -18.12
CA GLY A 182 2.32 19.83 -16.80
C GLY A 182 2.38 18.31 -16.68
N LEU A 183 1.41 17.59 -17.25
CA LEU A 183 1.40 16.12 -17.28
C LEU A 183 2.54 15.57 -18.14
N GLY A 184 2.81 16.18 -19.30
CA GLY A 184 3.94 15.82 -20.15
C GLY A 184 5.28 16.00 -19.44
N ILE A 185 5.49 17.13 -18.77
CA ILE A 185 6.69 17.39 -17.95
C ILE A 185 6.79 16.38 -16.80
N LEU A 186 5.67 16.07 -16.13
CA LEU A 186 5.63 15.09 -15.05
C LEU A 186 6.07 13.71 -15.52
N PHE A 187 5.60 13.25 -16.68
CA PHE A 187 6.03 11.96 -17.23
C PHE A 187 7.49 11.94 -17.65
N LEU A 188 8.00 13.01 -18.27
CA LEU A 188 9.40 13.10 -18.70
C LEU A 188 10.35 13.15 -17.49
N VAL A 189 10.13 14.09 -16.58
CA VAL A 189 10.97 14.29 -15.40
C VAL A 189 10.81 13.12 -14.43
N GLY A 190 9.56 12.70 -14.19
CA GLY A 190 9.25 11.55 -13.34
C GLY A 190 9.89 10.28 -13.89
N GLY A 191 9.64 9.93 -15.15
CA GLY A 191 10.23 8.75 -15.78
C GLY A 191 11.76 8.74 -15.72
N TRP A 192 12.41 9.86 -16.03
CA TRP A 192 13.86 10.01 -15.92
C TRP A 192 14.36 9.84 -14.49
N LEU A 193 13.70 10.47 -13.51
CA LEU A 193 14.11 10.40 -12.10
C LEU A 193 13.96 8.98 -11.54
N LEU A 194 12.86 8.30 -11.88
CA LEU A 194 12.62 6.91 -11.49
C LEU A 194 13.68 5.99 -12.10
N GLU A 195 13.98 6.13 -13.39
CA GLU A 195 15.02 5.32 -14.06
C GLU A 195 16.42 5.62 -13.51
N LYS A 196 16.75 6.89 -13.25
CA LYS A 196 18.02 7.28 -12.62
C LYS A 196 18.16 6.70 -11.22
N THR A 197 17.08 6.73 -10.44
CA THR A 197 17.06 6.15 -9.09
C THR A 197 17.20 4.65 -9.14
N ARG A 198 16.43 3.97 -10.02
CA ARG A 198 16.54 2.53 -10.26
C ARG A 198 17.97 2.12 -10.63
N ARG A 199 18.61 2.81 -11.58
CA ARG A 199 20.01 2.54 -11.98
C ARG A 199 20.96 2.66 -10.80
N ARG A 200 20.87 3.76 -10.03
CA ARG A 200 21.70 3.97 -8.83
C ARG A 200 21.50 2.88 -7.78
N LEU A 201 20.26 2.47 -7.53
CA LEU A 201 19.95 1.43 -6.56
C LEU A 201 20.49 0.07 -7.02
N MET A 202 20.35 -0.28 -8.31
CA MET A 202 20.90 -1.50 -8.88
C MET A 202 22.44 -1.52 -8.84
N THR A 203 23.10 -0.39 -9.12
CA THR A 203 24.56 -0.28 -9.01
C THR A 203 25.04 -0.49 -7.57
N LYS A 204 24.34 0.05 -6.56
CA LYS A 204 24.68 -0.17 -5.15
C LYS A 204 24.48 -1.62 -4.72
N MET A 205 23.45 -2.30 -5.24
CA MET A 205 23.22 -3.72 -4.96
C MET A 205 24.28 -4.62 -5.60
N ASN A 206 24.78 -4.27 -6.79
CA ASN A 206 25.79 -5.06 -7.50
C ASN A 206 27.23 -4.72 -7.09
N GLY A 207 27.51 -3.50 -6.63
CA GLY A 207 28.85 -3.06 -6.20
C GLY A 207 29.20 -3.39 -4.75
N GLY A 208 28.33 -4.12 -4.03
CA GLY A 208 28.51 -4.53 -2.63
C GLY A 208 28.91 -6.00 -2.45
N GLN A 209 29.39 -6.69 -3.49
CA GLN A 209 30.00 -8.01 -3.36
C GLN A 209 31.49 -7.86 -3.02
N PRO A 210 31.99 -8.36 -1.88
CA PRO A 210 33.35 -8.89 -1.81
C PRO A 210 33.47 -10.20 -2.61
#